data_AF-A0A3B9KQR5-F1
#
_entry.id   AF-A0A3B9KQR5-F1
#
_cell.length_a   1.000
_cell.length_b   1.000
_cell.length_c   1.000
_cell.angle_alpha   90.00
_cell.angle_beta   90.00
_cell.angle_gamma   90.00
#
_symmetry.space_group_name_H-M   'P 1'
#
loop_
_entity.id
_entity.type
_entity.pdbx_description
1 polymer ?
#
loop_
_entity_poly.entity_id
_entity_poly.type
_entity_poly.pdbx_seq_one_letter_code
_entity_poly.pdbx_strand_id
1 'polypeptide(L)'
;MAREMHYAHPEIPIYRWLMVAPPNQGAQSADLWSKIPLYRWWTDTPGQELRLSNKHAHYKQLPPPSCEFAIIAGGMKNEIGFSLLLDGDDDGKVRVVETTLPGYADFMIIPQVHTGLLFSKETFLQADAFFRTGRFDSTLMNQEFNLVKSLENIPELLKQ
;
A
#
# COMPACT_ATOMS: atom_id res chain seq x y z
N MET A 1 5.64 9.73 -9.67
CA MET A 1 7.11 9.85 -9.57
C MET A 1 7.88 8.61 -10.03
N ALA A 2 7.94 7.48 -9.30
CA ALA A 2 8.85 6.38 -9.67
C ALA A 2 8.56 5.79 -11.08
N ARG A 3 7.28 5.50 -11.39
CA ARG A 3 6.86 5.06 -12.74
C ARG A 3 7.13 6.10 -13.81
N GLU A 4 6.99 7.39 -13.51
CA GLU A 4 7.32 8.46 -14.45
C GLU A 4 8.82 8.46 -14.77
N MET A 5 9.67 8.31 -13.76
CA MET A 5 11.12 8.21 -13.94
C MET A 5 11.51 7.01 -14.81
N HIS A 6 10.89 5.84 -14.60
CA HIS A 6 11.14 4.65 -15.44
C HIS A 6 10.85 4.90 -16.92
N TYR A 7 9.77 5.61 -17.23
CA TYR A 7 9.44 5.94 -18.62
C TYR A 7 10.21 7.14 -19.16
N ALA A 8 10.71 8.03 -18.30
CA ALA A 8 11.57 9.14 -18.69
C ALA A 8 13.02 8.70 -18.97
N HIS A 9 13.46 7.60 -18.36
CA HIS A 9 14.84 7.07 -18.42
C HIS A 9 14.90 5.60 -18.83
N PRO A 10 14.45 5.24 -20.06
CA PRO A 10 14.42 3.85 -20.52
C PRO A 10 15.82 3.20 -20.64
N GLU A 11 16.89 4.00 -20.61
CA GLU A 11 18.28 3.54 -20.61
C GLU A 11 18.71 2.86 -19.30
N ILE A 12 17.99 3.07 -18.20
CA ILE A 12 18.30 2.47 -16.90
C ILE A 12 17.63 1.09 -16.83
N PRO A 13 18.40 -0.02 -16.87
CA PRO A 13 17.79 -1.34 -16.87
C PRO A 13 17.23 -1.68 -15.49
N ILE A 14 15.90 -1.83 -15.42
CA ILE A 14 15.19 -2.31 -14.22
C ILE A 14 14.64 -3.70 -14.52
N TYR A 15 15.12 -4.71 -13.78
CA TYR A 15 14.73 -6.12 -13.97
C TYR A 15 13.56 -6.53 -13.09
N ARG A 16 13.53 -6.01 -11.86
CA ARG A 16 12.47 -6.27 -10.88
C ARG A 16 12.04 -5.01 -10.18
N TRP A 17 10.74 -4.90 -9.91
CA TRP A 17 10.16 -3.77 -9.22
C TRP A 17 9.21 -4.22 -8.11
N LEU A 18 9.45 -3.77 -6.89
CA LEU A 18 8.51 -3.96 -5.79
C LEU A 18 7.79 -2.66 -5.45
N MET A 19 6.47 -2.69 -5.39
CA MET A 19 5.65 -1.55 -4.97
C MET A 19 5.06 -1.85 -3.59
N VAL A 20 5.23 -0.93 -2.64
CA VAL A 20 4.69 -1.07 -1.28
C VAL A 20 3.66 0.03 -1.03
N ALA A 21 2.41 -0.38 -0.80
CA ALA A 21 1.22 0.45 -0.70
C ALA A 21 1.11 1.59 -1.73
N PRO A 22 1.35 1.33 -3.03
CA PRO A 22 1.28 2.39 -4.03
C PRO A 22 -0.17 2.86 -4.24
N PRO A 23 -0.47 4.16 -4.31
CA PRO A 23 -1.80 4.63 -4.71
C PRO A 23 -1.91 4.63 -6.26
N ASN A 24 -1.78 3.45 -6.89
CA ASN A 24 -1.69 3.32 -8.35
C ASN A 24 -2.92 3.85 -9.10
N GLN A 25 -4.11 3.66 -8.53
CA GLN A 25 -5.36 4.19 -9.05
C GLN A 25 -5.70 5.60 -8.50
N GLY A 26 -4.83 6.16 -7.65
CA GLY A 26 -5.14 7.23 -6.71
C GLY A 26 -5.67 6.69 -5.38
N ALA A 27 -5.74 7.55 -4.37
CA ALA A 27 -6.20 7.23 -3.03
C ALA A 27 -7.54 7.91 -2.74
N GLN A 28 -8.55 7.16 -2.31
CA GLN A 28 -9.82 7.70 -1.83
C GLN A 28 -9.59 8.58 -0.59
N SER A 29 -8.61 8.25 0.25
CA SER A 29 -8.24 9.11 1.37
C SER A 29 -7.82 10.50 0.91
N ALA A 30 -7.02 10.62 -0.15
CA ALA A 30 -6.62 11.93 -0.69
C ALA A 30 -7.83 12.75 -1.15
N ASP A 31 -8.90 12.12 -1.66
CA ASP A 31 -10.16 12.81 -1.92
C ASP A 31 -10.84 13.30 -0.64
N LEU A 32 -10.87 12.48 0.40
CA LEU A 32 -11.50 12.83 1.69
C LEU A 32 -10.74 13.98 2.38
N TRP A 33 -9.42 13.88 2.44
CA TRP A 33 -8.55 14.87 3.07
C TRP A 33 -8.49 16.18 2.27
N SER A 34 -8.61 16.14 0.93
CA SER A 34 -8.66 17.36 0.10
C SER A 34 -9.84 18.29 0.40
N LYS A 35 -10.90 17.78 1.06
CA LYS A 35 -12.05 18.58 1.51
C LYS A 35 -11.78 19.37 2.79
N ILE A 36 -10.67 19.09 3.49
CA ILE A 36 -10.26 19.80 4.70
C ILE A 36 -9.30 20.93 4.32
N PRO A 37 -9.64 22.22 4.53
CA PRO A 37 -8.81 23.36 4.12
C PRO A 37 -7.39 23.33 4.72
N LEU A 38 -7.25 22.81 5.94
CA LEU A 38 -5.97 22.67 6.63
C LEU A 38 -5.05 21.62 5.99
N TYR A 39 -5.60 20.53 5.44
CA TYR A 39 -4.84 19.51 4.73
C TYR A 39 -4.37 20.00 3.36
N ARG A 40 -5.18 20.81 2.65
CA ARG A 40 -4.76 21.50 1.41
C ARG A 40 -3.60 22.48 1.63
N TRP A 41 -3.50 23.06 2.82
CA TRP A 41 -2.42 23.97 3.18
C TRP A 41 -1.14 23.23 3.58
N TRP A 42 -1.27 22.05 4.21
CA TRP A 42 -0.15 21.21 4.66
C TRP A 42 0.41 20.28 3.57
N THR A 43 -0.45 19.75 2.70
CA THR A 43 -0.04 18.90 1.57
C THR A 43 0.02 19.74 0.31
N ASP A 44 1.24 19.91 -0.21
CA ASP A 44 1.49 20.61 -1.47
C ASP A 44 0.86 19.84 -2.66
N THR A 45 1.01 20.38 -3.87
CA THR A 45 0.55 19.87 -5.18
C THR A 45 0.57 18.33 -5.34
N PRO A 46 1.62 17.58 -4.91
CA PRO A 46 1.66 16.12 -5.04
C PRO A 46 0.52 15.39 -4.30
N GLY A 47 0.09 15.90 -3.13
CA GLY A 47 -1.01 15.31 -2.37
C GLY A 47 -2.37 15.47 -3.07
N GLN A 48 -2.52 16.55 -3.85
CA GLN A 48 -3.75 16.80 -4.62
C GLN A 48 -3.82 16.02 -5.92
N GLU A 49 -2.68 15.65 -6.51
CA GLU A 49 -2.65 14.80 -7.71
C GLU A 49 -3.03 13.35 -7.41
N LEU A 50 -2.71 12.87 -6.21
CA LEU A 50 -2.99 11.50 -5.75
C LEU A 50 -4.48 11.20 -5.51
N ARG A 51 -5.36 12.18 -5.69
CA ARG A 51 -6.81 12.06 -5.55
C ARG A 51 -7.37 10.98 -6.48
N LEU A 52 -8.15 10.04 -5.94
CA LEU A 52 -8.87 9.04 -6.75
C LEU A 52 -9.77 9.71 -7.79
N SER A 53 -10.45 10.80 -7.44
CA SER A 53 -11.33 11.59 -8.32
C SER A 53 -10.59 12.34 -9.44
N ASN A 54 -9.28 12.57 -9.32
CA ASN A 54 -8.50 13.18 -10.38
C ASN A 54 -8.21 12.16 -11.49
N LYS A 55 -9.13 12.02 -12.44
CA LYS A 55 -8.98 11.11 -13.60
C LYS A 55 -7.92 11.57 -14.61
N HIS A 56 -7.55 12.85 -14.57
CA HIS A 56 -6.57 13.44 -15.49
C HIS A 56 -5.16 13.43 -14.93
N ALA A 57 -4.94 12.87 -13.73
CA ALA A 57 -3.63 12.76 -13.15
C ALA A 57 -2.73 11.91 -14.07
N HIS A 58 -1.62 12.50 -14.53
CA HIS A 58 -0.76 11.93 -15.55
C HIS A 58 -0.27 10.51 -15.19
N TYR A 59 0.09 10.30 -13.92
CA TYR A 59 0.58 9.01 -13.44
C TYR A 59 -0.42 7.84 -13.58
N LYS A 60 -1.73 8.11 -13.65
CA LYS A 60 -2.76 7.07 -13.84
C LYS A 60 -2.82 6.56 -15.28
N GLN A 61 -2.33 7.36 -16.23
CA GLN A 61 -2.30 7.01 -17.66
C GLN A 61 -1.02 6.27 -18.04
N LEU A 62 -0.03 6.22 -17.13
CA LEU A 62 1.18 5.45 -17.37
C LEU A 62 0.86 3.95 -17.48
N PRO A 63 1.58 3.19 -18.29
CA PRO A 63 1.47 1.73 -18.30
C PRO A 63 2.04 1.13 -16.99
N PRO A 64 1.63 -0.09 -16.61
CA PRO A 64 2.31 -0.86 -15.57
C PRO A 64 3.79 -1.06 -15.92
N PRO A 65 4.69 -1.23 -14.91
CA PRO A 65 6.10 -1.47 -15.17
C PRO A 65 6.34 -2.53 -16.25
N SER A 66 7.25 -2.25 -17.19
CA SER A 66 7.57 -3.16 -18.31
C SER A 66 8.44 -4.35 -17.91
N CYS A 67 8.83 -4.44 -16.63
CA CYS A 67 9.65 -5.50 -16.04
C CYS A 67 8.81 -6.37 -15.10
N GLU A 68 9.42 -7.43 -14.55
CA GLU A 68 8.76 -8.25 -13.54
C GLU A 68 8.50 -7.38 -12.29
N PHE A 69 7.25 -7.32 -11.82
CA PHE A 69 6.92 -6.49 -10.67
C PHE A 69 5.93 -7.17 -9.73
N ALA A 70 5.99 -6.81 -8.44
CA ALA A 70 5.06 -7.27 -7.43
C ALA A 70 4.57 -6.13 -6.55
N ILE A 71 3.47 -6.37 -5.84
CA ILE A 71 2.79 -5.36 -5.03
C ILE A 71 2.53 -5.93 -3.63
N ILE A 72 2.93 -5.16 -2.62
CA ILE A 72 2.54 -5.37 -1.22
C ILE A 72 1.52 -4.27 -0.87
N ALA A 73 0.32 -4.67 -0.47
CA ALA A 73 -0.68 -3.78 0.11
C ALA A 73 -0.71 -3.94 1.63
N GLY A 74 -1.06 -2.87 2.35
CA GLY A 74 -1.49 -2.98 3.74
C GLY A 74 -2.99 -3.20 3.81
N GLY A 75 -3.44 -3.98 4.78
CA GLY A 75 -4.86 -4.27 4.97
C GLY A 75 -5.07 -5.43 5.94
N MET A 76 -6.25 -5.50 6.54
CA MET A 76 -6.62 -6.52 7.51
C MET A 76 -7.07 -7.85 6.88
N LYS A 77 -7.05 -7.96 5.55
CA LYS A 77 -7.57 -9.11 4.79
C LYS A 77 -9.05 -9.37 5.06
N ASN A 78 -9.83 -8.30 5.20
CA ASN A 78 -11.27 -8.34 5.46
C ASN A 78 -11.99 -7.27 4.61
N GLU A 79 -13.28 -7.03 4.85
CA GLU A 79 -14.06 -6.06 4.06
C GLU A 79 -13.98 -4.62 4.56
N ILE A 80 -13.26 -4.34 5.66
CA ILE A 80 -13.32 -3.05 6.38
C ILE A 80 -11.96 -2.35 6.43
N GLY A 81 -10.86 -3.09 6.58
CA GLY A 81 -9.53 -2.52 6.74
C GLY A 81 -9.32 -1.78 8.06
N PHE A 82 -8.35 -0.86 8.06
CA PHE A 82 -7.97 -0.06 9.22
C PHE A 82 -8.79 1.25 9.36
N SER A 83 -9.47 1.71 8.30
CA SER A 83 -10.21 2.97 8.30
C SER A 83 -11.70 2.76 8.05
N LEU A 84 -12.55 3.12 9.02
CA LEU A 84 -14.02 3.14 8.85
C LEU A 84 -14.51 4.19 7.84
N LEU A 85 -13.64 5.06 7.35
CA LEU A 85 -13.97 6.12 6.40
C LEU A 85 -13.70 5.71 4.94
N LEU A 86 -13.02 4.59 4.72
CA LEU A 86 -12.70 4.07 3.40
C LEU A 86 -13.51 2.81 3.16
N ASP A 87 -14.01 2.64 1.94
CA ASP A 87 -14.82 1.47 1.60
C ASP A 87 -13.91 0.31 1.19
N GLY A 88 -13.92 -0.78 1.96
CA GLY A 88 -13.12 -1.98 1.70
C GLY A 88 -11.83 -2.04 2.50
N ASP A 89 -11.04 -3.10 2.29
CA ASP A 89 -9.74 -3.27 2.96
C ASP A 89 -8.75 -2.14 2.62
N ASP A 90 -8.06 -1.63 3.62
CA ASP A 90 -7.18 -0.46 3.52
C ASP A 90 -6.14 -0.44 4.64
N ASP A 91 -5.08 0.34 4.45
CA ASP A 91 -3.97 0.50 5.40
C ASP A 91 -4.05 1.79 6.26
N GLY A 92 -5.23 2.41 6.33
CA GLY A 92 -5.47 3.73 6.93
C GLY A 92 -5.29 4.90 5.96
N LYS A 93 -4.71 4.67 4.78
CA LYS A 93 -4.49 5.71 3.75
C LYS A 93 -4.83 5.24 2.34
N VAL A 94 -4.47 4.03 1.96
CA VAL A 94 -4.64 3.50 0.61
C VAL A 94 -5.41 2.20 0.72
N ARG A 95 -6.45 2.05 -0.10
CA ARG A 95 -7.20 0.80 -0.15
C ARG A 95 -6.41 -0.26 -0.91
N VAL A 96 -6.58 -1.52 -0.53
CA VAL A 96 -5.95 -2.66 -1.18
C VAL A 96 -6.22 -2.64 -2.69
N VAL A 97 -7.47 -2.38 -3.11
CA VAL A 97 -7.86 -2.31 -4.52
C VAL A 97 -7.15 -1.18 -5.28
N GLU A 98 -6.83 -0.07 -4.62
CA GLU A 98 -6.16 1.10 -5.21
C GLU A 98 -4.68 0.84 -5.50
N THR A 99 -4.10 -0.17 -4.86
CA THR A 99 -2.71 -0.57 -5.07
C THR A 99 -2.47 -1.33 -6.36
N THR A 100 -3.50 -1.96 -6.91
CA THR A 100 -3.34 -2.93 -7.99
C THR A 100 -3.05 -2.28 -9.35
N LEU A 101 -2.21 -2.95 -10.14
CA LEU A 101 -1.98 -2.72 -11.57
C LEU A 101 -2.00 -4.08 -12.27
N PRO A 102 -2.53 -4.19 -13.51
CA PRO A 102 -2.53 -5.45 -14.22
C PRO A 102 -1.10 -5.90 -14.55
N GLY A 103 -0.86 -7.22 -14.54
CA GLY A 103 0.41 -7.82 -14.94
C GLY A 103 1.44 -8.00 -13.82
N TYR A 104 1.07 -7.81 -12.55
CA TYR A 104 1.97 -8.14 -11.44
C TYR A 104 2.31 -9.64 -11.47
N ALA A 105 3.56 -9.97 -11.17
CA ALA A 105 4.02 -11.33 -10.97
C ALA A 105 3.46 -11.90 -9.66
N ASP A 106 3.43 -11.10 -8.60
CA ASP A 106 2.91 -11.52 -7.30
C ASP A 106 2.24 -10.37 -6.52
N PHE A 107 1.37 -10.72 -5.58
CA PHE A 107 0.58 -9.79 -4.78
C PHE A 107 0.41 -10.31 -3.35
N MET A 108 0.64 -9.46 -2.35
CA MET A 108 0.43 -9.82 -0.95
C MET A 108 -0.21 -8.68 -0.16
N ILE A 109 -1.08 -9.04 0.78
CA ILE A 109 -1.59 -8.13 1.82
C ILE A 109 -0.86 -8.44 3.13
N ILE A 110 -0.30 -7.42 3.76
CA ILE A 110 0.31 -7.49 5.10
C ILE A 110 -0.60 -6.72 6.07
N PRO A 111 -0.97 -7.30 7.24
CA PRO A 111 -1.84 -6.65 8.22
C PRO A 111 -1.11 -5.54 8.98
N GLN A 112 -0.83 -4.44 8.29
CA GLN A 112 -0.15 -3.28 8.81
C GLN A 112 -0.77 -2.01 8.25
N VAL A 113 -0.75 -0.95 9.06
CA VAL A 113 -1.07 0.41 8.59
C VAL A 113 0.01 0.92 7.65
N HIS A 114 -0.31 1.94 6.84
CA HIS A 114 0.51 2.45 5.75
C HIS A 114 1.97 2.71 6.14
N THR A 115 2.19 3.44 7.22
CA THR A 115 3.54 3.73 7.73
C THR A 115 4.19 2.49 8.35
N GLY A 116 3.39 1.60 8.93
CA GLY A 116 3.86 0.35 9.54
C GLY A 116 4.49 -0.60 8.51
N LEU A 117 4.01 -0.61 7.27
CA LEU A 117 4.61 -1.38 6.18
C LEU A 117 6.09 -1.04 5.95
N LEU A 118 6.48 0.23 6.13
CA LEU A 118 7.87 0.70 5.92
C LEU A 118 8.83 0.15 6.97
N PHE A 119 8.33 -0.23 8.15
CA PHE A 119 9.12 -0.74 9.27
C PHE A 119 8.84 -2.21 9.57
N SER A 120 7.96 -2.85 8.80
CA SER A 120 7.59 -4.24 8.99
C SER A 120 8.71 -5.17 8.54
N LYS A 121 9.09 -6.08 9.44
CA LYS A 121 10.01 -7.18 9.13
C LYS A 121 9.43 -8.07 8.03
N GLU A 122 8.12 -8.30 8.03
CA GLU A 122 7.45 -9.06 6.98
C GLU A 122 7.63 -8.39 5.61
N THR A 123 7.40 -7.07 5.48
CA THR A 123 7.62 -6.35 4.21
C THR A 123 9.05 -6.55 3.71
N PHE A 124 10.03 -6.42 4.60
CA PHE A 124 11.44 -6.61 4.23
C PHE A 124 11.74 -8.05 3.75
N LEU A 125 11.27 -9.06 4.48
CA LEU A 125 11.49 -10.46 4.12
C LEU A 125 10.84 -10.82 2.78
N GLN A 126 9.62 -10.32 2.55
CA GLN A 126 8.92 -10.52 1.28
C GLN A 126 9.61 -9.77 0.13
N ALA A 127 10.17 -8.60 0.39
CA ALA A 127 10.96 -7.88 -0.60
C ALA A 127 12.22 -8.67 -1.00
N ASP A 128 13.00 -9.17 -0.05
CA ASP A 128 14.18 -10.00 -0.33
C ASP A 128 13.79 -11.27 -1.11
N ALA A 129 12.72 -11.97 -0.71
CA ALA A 129 12.20 -13.14 -1.41
C ALA A 129 11.83 -12.84 -2.87
N PHE A 130 11.09 -11.74 -3.09
CA PHE A 130 10.70 -11.31 -4.43
C PHE A 130 11.90 -10.93 -5.29
N PHE A 131 12.85 -10.15 -4.76
CA PHE A 131 14.03 -9.76 -5.53
C PHE A 131 14.95 -10.93 -5.85
N ARG A 132 14.96 -12.00 -5.05
CA ARG A 132 15.70 -13.23 -5.37
C ARG A 132 14.97 -14.11 -6.39
N THR A 133 13.68 -14.34 -6.19
CA THR A 133 12.96 -15.44 -6.84
C THR A 133 11.85 -15.00 -7.81
N GLY A 134 11.45 -13.73 -7.78
CA GLY A 134 10.27 -13.23 -8.50
C GLY A 134 8.93 -13.52 -7.80
N ARG A 135 8.96 -14.12 -6.60
CA ARG A 135 7.77 -14.49 -5.82
C ARG A 135 7.92 -14.14 -4.35
N PHE A 136 6.78 -13.88 -3.71
CA PHE A 136 6.69 -13.82 -2.26
C PHE A 136 6.76 -15.23 -1.66
N ASP A 137 7.18 -15.30 -0.40
CA ASP A 137 7.28 -16.57 0.33
C ASP A 137 6.26 -16.60 1.47
N SER A 138 5.18 -17.35 1.27
CA SER A 138 4.12 -17.50 2.27
C SER A 138 4.59 -18.12 3.58
N THR A 139 5.71 -18.87 3.57
CA THR A 139 6.27 -19.47 4.79
C THR A 139 6.90 -18.42 5.72
N LEU A 140 7.22 -17.24 5.19
CA LEU A 140 7.76 -16.10 5.94
C LEU A 140 6.67 -15.20 6.56
N MET A 141 5.38 -15.52 6.39
CA MET A 141 4.33 -14.80 7.13
C MET A 141 4.36 -15.19 8.61
N ASN A 142 4.52 -14.22 9.51
CA ASN A 142 4.33 -14.44 10.94
C ASN A 142 2.86 -14.82 11.22
N GLN A 143 2.66 -15.90 11.99
CA GLN A 143 1.33 -16.31 12.48
C GLN A 143 0.77 -15.44 13.63
N GLU A 144 1.43 -14.33 13.97
CA GLU A 144 1.02 -13.49 15.09
C GLU A 144 0.31 -12.21 14.62
N PHE A 145 -0.94 -12.38 14.19
CA PHE A 145 -1.94 -11.32 14.32
C PHE A 145 -3.01 -11.78 15.31
N ASN A 146 -2.60 -12.04 16.55
CA ASN A 146 -3.49 -12.37 17.67
C ASN A 146 -4.11 -11.09 18.25
N LEU A 147 -5.00 -10.44 17.49
CA LEU A 147 -5.95 -9.47 18.07
C LEU A 147 -6.79 -10.13 19.19
N VAL A 148 -7.03 -11.44 19.09
CA VAL A 148 -7.74 -12.22 20.11
C VAL A 148 -6.99 -12.24 21.45
N LYS A 149 -5.66 -12.44 21.48
CA LYS A 149 -4.90 -12.40 22.74
C LYS A 149 -4.84 -11.02 23.38
N SER A 150 -4.88 -9.95 22.57
CA SER A 150 -4.94 -8.57 23.07
C SER A 150 -6.29 -8.25 23.74
N LEU A 151 -7.39 -8.84 23.25
CA LEU A 151 -8.73 -8.63 23.81
C LEU A 151 -8.99 -9.53 25.03
N GLU A 152 -8.37 -10.71 25.08
CA GLU A 152 -8.43 -11.62 26.24
C GLU A 152 -7.82 -11.00 27.53
N ASN A 153 -6.92 -10.03 27.41
CA ASN A 153 -6.26 -9.37 28.56
C ASN A 153 -6.96 -8.08 29.05
N ILE A 154 -8.04 -7.63 28.41
CA ILE A 154 -8.80 -6.44 28.85
C ILE A 154 -9.38 -6.57 30.28
N PRO A 155 -9.85 -7.75 30.74
CA PRO A 155 -10.36 -7.90 32.11
C PRO A 155 -9.32 -7.69 33.22
N GLU A 156 -8.02 -7.83 32.91
CA GLU A 156 -6.93 -7.66 33.89
C GLU A 156 -6.47 -6.20 34.02
N LEU A 157 -6.56 -5.41 32.94
CA LEU A 157 -6.20 -3.99 32.91
C LEU A 157 -7.20 -3.08 33.65
N LEU A 158 -8.44 -3.53 33.85
CA LEU A 158 -9.48 -2.79 34.58
C LEU A 158 -9.49 -3.07 36.09
N LYS A 159 -8.51 -3.83 36.60
CA LYS A 159 -8.39 -4.20 38.03
C LYS A 159 -7.21 -3.55 38.75
N GLN A 160 -6.52 -2.60 38.12
CA GLN A 160 -5.51 -1.73 38.77
C GLN A 160 -6.09 -0.34 39.00
#